data_AF-A0A5P9WRG4-F1
#
_entry.id   AF-A0A5P9WRG4-F1
#
_cell.length_a   1.000
_cell.length_b   1.000
_cell.length_c   1.000
_cell.angle_alpha   90.00
_cell.angle_beta   90.00
_cell.angle_gamma   90.00
#
_symmetry.space_group_name_H-M   'P 1'
#
loop_
_entity.id
_entity.type
_entity.pdbx_description
1 polymer ?
#
loop_
_entity_poly.entity_id
_entity_poly.type
_entity_poly.pdbx_seq_one_letter_code
_entity_poly.pdbx_strand_id
1 'polypeptide(L)'
;MARHNDLMTALLDTRRALEEQTTALGERVDASRREITDAVATQVSDLHADNRETRNRVNNAAASLSEINKSLPSLRQDIADLAGTVDTLRTAVSELFAHLPGSPIAGPVPASSDGQASSQSPHEAGGADTGPDGATDAGSAVMTASAPAAAEAGAPEDAEQRRTAAEEVAATLAEAGGDPTDAALEPTSSASERDSNSVRDSLARHDNVLDSAATVGTVHLVCHRDLWDFVQEHATDISHFRAPASPCEEGQDRLRIVLSGRSVIGVLIAMRETQTKNAKYGEDDGTWALSGAVYRRLAHDLATTSRSDTEPLTVVFDDGINEGTELPS
;
A
#
# COMPACT_ATOMS: atom_id res chain seq x y z
N MET A 1 29.38 -70.06 17.46
CA MET A 1 28.00 -70.58 17.30
C MET A 1 27.04 -69.69 18.08
N ALA A 2 26.18 -70.19 18.99
CA ALA A 2 25.14 -69.46 19.75
C ALA A 2 25.07 -67.92 19.55
N ARG A 3 25.93 -67.14 20.23
CA ARG A 3 25.99 -65.66 20.19
C ARG A 3 25.95 -65.00 18.79
N HIS A 4 26.34 -65.72 17.73
CA HIS A 4 26.26 -65.23 16.36
C HIS A 4 24.84 -65.29 15.78
N ASN A 5 24.05 -66.33 16.11
CA ASN A 5 22.64 -66.39 15.74
C ASN A 5 21.85 -65.30 16.47
N ASP A 6 22.10 -65.13 17.77
CA ASP A 6 21.39 -64.13 18.60
C ASP A 6 21.55 -62.71 18.01
N LEU A 7 22.77 -62.36 17.58
CA LEU A 7 23.09 -61.09 16.92
C LEU A 7 22.47 -60.99 15.51
N MET A 8 22.45 -62.07 14.73
CA MET A 8 21.83 -62.09 13.41
C MET A 8 20.30 -61.90 13.51
N THR A 9 19.64 -62.52 14.48
CA THR A 9 18.21 -62.31 14.75
C THR A 9 17.93 -60.86 15.12
N ALA A 10 18.69 -60.28 16.06
CA ALA A 10 18.54 -58.88 16.45
C ALA A 10 18.74 -57.89 15.28
N LEU A 11 19.68 -58.16 14.37
CA LEU A 11 19.83 -57.35 13.15
C LEU A 11 18.65 -57.49 12.18
N LEU A 12 18.06 -58.67 12.04
CA LEU A 12 16.87 -58.87 11.22
C LEU A 12 15.63 -58.19 11.83
N ASP A 13 15.46 -58.25 13.16
CA ASP A 13 14.36 -57.59 13.87
C ASP A 13 14.48 -56.05 13.79
N THR A 14 15.68 -55.49 14.01
CA THR A 14 15.91 -54.04 13.84
C THR A 14 15.72 -53.57 12.40
N ARG A 15 16.17 -54.35 11.41
CA ARG A 15 15.87 -54.07 9.99
C ARG A 15 14.36 -54.03 9.73
N ARG A 16 13.62 -55.04 10.20
CA ARG A 16 12.17 -55.12 10.03
C ARG A 16 11.46 -53.93 10.69
N ALA A 17 11.87 -53.55 11.90
CA ALA A 17 11.32 -52.39 12.60
C ALA A 17 11.61 -51.07 11.86
N LEU A 18 12.78 -50.94 11.23
CA LEU A 18 13.10 -49.78 10.38
C LEU A 18 12.26 -49.77 9.09
N GLU A 19 12.07 -50.92 8.43
CA GLU A 19 11.19 -51.04 7.26
C GLU A 19 9.76 -50.61 7.61
N GLU A 20 9.20 -51.11 8.71
CA GLU A 20 7.88 -50.76 9.25
C GLU A 20 7.75 -49.26 9.63
N GLN A 21 8.80 -48.67 10.22
CA GLN A 21 8.85 -47.23 10.48
C GLN A 21 8.91 -46.40 9.20
N THR A 22 9.65 -46.83 8.17
CA THR A 22 9.70 -46.10 6.88
C THR A 22 8.36 -46.13 6.15
N THR A 23 7.61 -47.24 6.20
CA THR A 23 6.25 -47.30 5.64
C THR A 23 5.29 -46.40 6.41
N ALA A 24 5.30 -46.45 7.75
CA ALA A 24 4.44 -45.61 8.58
C ALA A 24 4.75 -44.09 8.47
N LEU A 25 6.03 -43.74 8.23
CA LEU A 25 6.43 -42.36 7.93
C LEU A 25 5.93 -41.93 6.54
N GLY A 26 6.08 -42.80 5.53
CA GLY A 26 5.58 -42.57 4.19
C GLY A 26 4.08 -42.30 4.17
N GLU A 27 3.28 -43.18 4.78
CA GLU A 27 1.82 -43.03 4.92
C GLU A 27 1.44 -41.70 5.59
N ARG A 28 2.18 -41.28 6.63
CA ARG A 28 1.93 -40.00 7.33
C ARG A 28 2.28 -38.78 6.49
N VAL A 29 3.40 -38.80 5.75
CA VAL A 29 3.78 -37.73 4.83
C VAL A 29 2.74 -37.61 3.71
N ASP A 30 2.28 -38.74 3.18
CA ASP A 30 1.24 -38.79 2.16
C ASP A 30 -0.13 -38.32 2.67
N ALA A 31 -0.48 -38.61 3.92
CA ALA A 31 -1.69 -38.09 4.57
C ALA A 31 -1.62 -36.57 4.75
N SER A 32 -0.55 -36.07 5.39
CA SER A 32 -0.34 -34.63 5.61
C SER A 32 -0.26 -33.86 4.29
N ARG A 33 0.36 -34.43 3.24
CA ARG A 33 0.36 -33.83 1.89
C ARG A 33 -1.06 -33.67 1.34
N ARG A 34 -1.92 -34.68 1.49
CA ARG A 34 -3.33 -34.61 1.04
C ARG A 34 -4.09 -33.53 1.81
N GLU A 35 -3.97 -33.51 3.14
CA GLU A 35 -4.57 -32.49 4.01
C GLU A 35 -4.16 -31.07 3.61
N ILE A 36 -2.86 -30.83 3.37
CA ILE A 36 -2.34 -29.55 2.91
C ILE A 36 -2.91 -29.18 1.53
N THR A 37 -2.93 -30.11 0.57
CA THR A 37 -3.48 -29.81 -0.77
C THR A 37 -4.98 -29.53 -0.76
N ASP A 38 -5.75 -30.18 0.11
CA ASP A 38 -7.20 -30.01 0.24
C ASP A 38 -7.54 -28.67 0.93
N ALA A 39 -6.79 -28.33 2.00
CA ALA A 39 -6.88 -27.05 2.68
C ALA A 39 -6.53 -25.88 1.74
N VAL A 40 -5.43 -25.97 0.99
CA VAL A 40 -5.02 -24.94 0.01
C VAL A 40 -6.03 -24.85 -1.14
N ALA A 41 -6.52 -25.96 -1.68
CA ALA A 41 -7.54 -25.93 -2.73
C ALA A 41 -8.85 -25.28 -2.28
N THR A 42 -9.24 -25.50 -1.01
CA THR A 42 -10.39 -24.84 -0.37
C THR A 42 -10.15 -23.34 -0.23
N GLN A 43 -9.05 -22.94 0.42
CA GLN A 43 -8.70 -21.53 0.64
C GLN A 43 -8.57 -20.72 -0.67
N VAL A 44 -7.97 -21.31 -1.72
CA VAL A 44 -7.89 -20.67 -3.05
C VAL A 44 -9.28 -20.55 -3.67
N SER A 45 -10.17 -21.52 -3.49
CA SER A 45 -11.55 -21.48 -4.00
C SER A 45 -12.38 -20.39 -3.30
N ASP A 46 -12.24 -20.25 -1.99
CA ASP A 46 -12.90 -19.23 -1.18
C ASP A 46 -12.36 -17.83 -1.52
N LEU A 47 -11.04 -17.65 -1.59
CA LEU A 47 -10.42 -16.40 -2.02
C LEU A 47 -10.83 -16.02 -3.45
N HIS A 48 -10.99 -17.00 -4.35
CA HIS A 48 -11.54 -16.78 -5.69
C HIS A 48 -13.03 -16.43 -5.68
N ALA A 49 -13.81 -16.80 -4.65
CA ALA A 49 -15.19 -16.36 -4.48
C ALA A 49 -15.24 -14.91 -3.95
N ASP A 50 -14.51 -14.61 -2.88
CA ASP A 50 -14.41 -13.26 -2.30
C ASP A 50 -13.89 -12.25 -3.31
N ASN A 51 -12.86 -12.59 -4.09
CA ASN A 51 -12.30 -11.71 -5.11
C ASN A 51 -13.28 -11.48 -6.30
N ARG A 52 -14.20 -12.41 -6.58
CA ARG A 52 -15.32 -12.17 -7.49
C ARG A 52 -16.36 -11.24 -6.86
N GLU A 53 -16.64 -11.37 -5.56
CA GLU A 53 -17.57 -10.46 -4.89
C GLU A 53 -17.00 -9.04 -4.75
N THR A 54 -15.73 -8.84 -4.38
CA THR A 54 -15.13 -7.50 -4.33
C THR A 54 -15.14 -6.82 -5.70
N ARG A 55 -14.81 -7.53 -6.78
CA ARG A 55 -14.97 -7.04 -8.16
C ARG A 55 -16.41 -6.66 -8.48
N ASN A 56 -17.41 -7.44 -8.06
CA ASN A 56 -18.82 -7.10 -8.24
C ASN A 56 -19.23 -5.86 -7.42
N ARG A 57 -18.78 -5.74 -6.16
CA ARG A 57 -19.01 -4.57 -5.31
C ARG A 57 -18.40 -3.31 -5.92
N VAL A 58 -17.17 -3.38 -6.44
CA VAL A 58 -16.48 -2.28 -7.14
C VAL A 58 -17.20 -1.88 -8.43
N ASN A 59 -17.62 -2.85 -9.26
CA ASN A 59 -18.37 -2.56 -10.48
C ASN A 59 -19.72 -1.87 -10.18
N ASN A 60 -20.44 -2.33 -9.15
CA ASN A 60 -21.69 -1.70 -8.71
C ASN A 60 -21.45 -0.28 -8.17
N ALA A 61 -20.40 -0.07 -7.37
CA ALA A 61 -20.02 1.26 -6.88
C ALA A 61 -19.65 2.22 -8.02
N ALA A 62 -18.90 1.74 -9.03
CA ALA A 62 -18.56 2.51 -10.23
C ALA A 62 -19.81 2.88 -11.05
N ALA A 63 -20.79 1.98 -11.17
CA ALA A 63 -22.08 2.27 -11.81
C ALA A 63 -22.85 3.36 -11.05
N SER A 64 -22.98 3.24 -9.73
CA SER A 64 -23.62 4.26 -8.88
C SER A 64 -22.91 5.62 -8.95
N LEU A 65 -21.57 5.65 -8.96
CA LEU A 65 -20.79 6.89 -9.14
C LEU A 65 -20.99 7.50 -10.53
N SER A 66 -21.15 6.69 -11.58
CA SER A 66 -21.49 7.16 -12.93
C SER A 66 -22.89 7.81 -12.96
N GLU A 67 -23.87 7.20 -12.29
CA GLU A 67 -25.24 7.73 -12.20
C GLU A 67 -25.33 9.01 -11.35
N ILE A 68 -24.57 9.10 -10.25
CA ILE A 68 -24.42 10.34 -9.46
C ILE A 68 -23.78 11.44 -10.30
N ASN A 69 -22.68 11.16 -11.03
CA ASN A 69 -22.05 12.14 -11.90
C ASN A 69 -22.96 12.60 -13.07
N LYS A 70 -23.92 11.77 -13.47
CA LYS A 70 -24.92 12.10 -14.50
C LYS A 70 -26.06 12.98 -13.97
N SER A 71 -26.44 12.86 -12.70
CA SER A 71 -27.49 13.70 -12.08
C SER A 71 -26.95 15.04 -11.54
N LEU A 72 -25.70 15.08 -11.10
CA LEU A 72 -24.99 16.28 -10.61
C LEU A 72 -25.12 17.52 -11.53
N PRO A 73 -24.95 17.45 -12.88
CA PRO A 73 -25.15 18.61 -13.75
C PRO A 73 -26.61 19.09 -13.80
N SER A 74 -27.60 18.21 -13.68
CA SER A 74 -29.02 18.62 -13.57
C SER A 74 -29.23 19.40 -12.28
N LEU A 75 -28.79 18.86 -11.14
CA LEU A 75 -28.92 19.52 -9.85
C LEU A 75 -28.21 20.89 -9.81
N ARG A 76 -27.08 21.04 -10.51
CA ARG A 76 -26.42 22.36 -10.67
C ARG A 76 -27.23 23.34 -11.51
N GLN A 77 -27.91 22.86 -12.56
CA GLN A 77 -28.82 23.69 -13.36
C GLN A 77 -30.04 24.11 -12.53
N ASP A 78 -30.67 23.17 -11.83
CA ASP A 78 -31.82 23.42 -10.94
C ASP A 78 -31.50 24.48 -9.87
N ILE A 79 -30.28 24.43 -9.29
CA ILE A 79 -29.78 25.43 -8.33
C ILE A 79 -29.53 26.80 -9.00
N ALA A 80 -29.00 26.83 -10.22
CA ALA A 80 -28.75 28.08 -10.96
C ALA A 80 -30.07 28.78 -11.37
N ASP A 81 -31.05 28.01 -11.83
CA ASP A 81 -32.37 28.52 -12.19
C ASP A 81 -33.13 29.02 -10.94
N LEU A 82 -33.05 28.28 -9.82
CA LEU A 82 -33.58 28.73 -8.54
C LEU A 82 -32.94 30.05 -8.08
N ALA A 83 -31.60 30.19 -8.17
CA ALA A 83 -30.91 31.43 -7.86
C ALA A 83 -31.38 32.61 -8.72
N GLY A 84 -31.62 32.38 -10.02
CA GLY A 84 -32.21 33.38 -10.92
C GLY A 84 -33.63 33.80 -10.54
N THR A 85 -34.48 32.85 -10.10
CA THR A 85 -35.83 33.19 -9.61
C THR A 85 -35.79 33.99 -8.29
N VAL A 86 -34.80 33.74 -7.42
CA VAL A 86 -34.60 34.51 -6.19
C VAL A 86 -34.11 35.93 -6.48
N ASP A 87 -33.19 36.11 -7.43
CA ASP A 87 -32.67 37.45 -7.77
C ASP A 87 -33.69 38.33 -8.53
N THR A 88 -34.48 37.72 -9.42
CA THR A 88 -35.61 38.41 -10.06
C THR A 88 -36.72 38.78 -9.06
N LEU A 89 -37.04 37.89 -8.11
CA LEU A 89 -37.97 38.21 -7.00
C LEU A 89 -37.42 39.34 -6.11
N ARG A 90 -36.12 39.29 -5.77
CA ARG A 90 -35.43 40.35 -5.00
C ARG A 90 -35.48 41.69 -5.72
N THR A 91 -35.28 41.69 -7.04
CA THR A 91 -35.35 42.90 -7.88
C THR A 91 -36.78 43.45 -7.88
N ALA A 92 -37.80 42.62 -8.13
CA ALA A 92 -39.20 43.05 -8.11
C ALA A 92 -39.64 43.61 -6.74
N VAL A 93 -39.20 42.99 -5.64
CA VAL A 93 -39.44 43.52 -4.27
C VAL A 93 -38.74 44.87 -4.06
N SER A 94 -37.52 45.03 -4.58
CA SER A 94 -36.74 46.28 -4.48
C SER A 94 -37.36 47.41 -5.29
N GLU A 95 -37.85 47.12 -6.51
CA GLU A 95 -38.60 48.07 -7.34
C GLU A 95 -39.92 48.47 -6.68
N LEU A 96 -40.67 47.51 -6.13
CA LEU A 96 -41.93 47.78 -5.43
C LEU A 96 -41.69 48.66 -4.19
N PHE A 97 -40.60 48.41 -3.43
CA PHE A 97 -40.20 49.26 -2.31
C PHE A 97 -39.77 50.67 -2.76
N ALA A 98 -39.09 50.79 -3.90
CA ALA A 98 -38.71 52.09 -4.48
C ALA A 98 -39.90 52.91 -5.00
N HIS A 99 -41.05 52.27 -5.27
CA HIS A 99 -42.30 52.94 -5.66
C HIS A 99 -43.19 53.34 -4.47
N LEU A 100 -42.80 53.06 -3.22
CA LEU A 100 -43.50 53.61 -2.04
C LEU A 100 -43.12 55.09 -1.81
N PRO A 101 -44.08 56.03 -1.74
CA PRO A 101 -43.79 57.45 -1.57
C PRO A 101 -43.49 57.84 -0.10
N GLY A 102 -42.20 58.02 0.21
CA GLY A 102 -41.71 58.67 1.43
C GLY A 102 -41.16 57.70 2.49
N SER A 103 -40.15 58.07 3.30
CA SER A 103 -39.55 59.40 3.50
C SER A 103 -38.03 59.30 3.78
N PRO A 104 -37.18 60.17 3.20
CA PRO A 104 -35.77 60.25 3.54
C PRO A 104 -35.53 61.21 4.71
N ILE A 105 -34.78 60.77 5.73
CA ILE A 105 -34.09 61.67 6.66
C ILE A 105 -32.61 61.31 6.66
N ALA A 106 -31.84 62.03 5.84
CA ALA A 106 -30.39 62.09 6.01
C ALA A 106 -30.08 63.11 7.11
N GLY A 107 -29.39 62.68 8.17
CA GLY A 107 -28.99 63.53 9.28
C GLY A 107 -27.70 63.02 9.93
N PRO A 108 -26.56 63.72 9.79
CA PRO A 108 -25.36 63.43 10.58
C PRO A 108 -25.50 64.04 11.99
N VAL A 109 -24.88 63.44 13.03
CA VAL A 109 -23.69 63.96 13.77
C VAL A 109 -23.02 62.74 14.52
N PRO A 110 -22.23 62.77 15.64
CA PRO A 110 -21.02 61.92 15.72
C PRO A 110 -20.95 60.91 16.89
N ALA A 111 -19.79 60.23 16.96
CA ALA A 111 -19.34 59.23 17.94
C ALA A 111 -19.58 59.52 19.44
N SER A 112 -19.78 58.46 20.24
CA SER A 112 -18.78 57.96 21.22
C SER A 112 -19.26 56.73 22.03
N SER A 113 -18.29 55.93 22.50
CA SER A 113 -18.26 55.07 23.70
C SER A 113 -19.26 53.91 23.94
N ASP A 114 -18.65 52.72 24.12
CA ASP A 114 -18.74 51.81 25.28
C ASP A 114 -20.10 51.34 25.85
N GLY A 115 -20.24 50.02 26.11
CA GLY A 115 -21.37 49.50 26.91
C GLY A 115 -21.57 47.99 26.91
N GLN A 116 -21.09 47.33 27.97
CA GLN A 116 -21.17 45.89 28.27
C GLN A 116 -22.57 45.21 28.21
N ALA A 117 -22.56 43.98 27.67
CA ALA A 117 -22.99 42.72 28.31
C ALA A 117 -24.47 42.36 28.64
N SER A 118 -24.82 41.15 28.19
CA SER A 118 -25.52 40.07 28.92
C SER A 118 -27.04 40.04 29.09
N SER A 119 -27.54 38.78 29.11
CA SER A 119 -28.85 38.32 29.59
C SER A 119 -30.08 38.67 28.71
N GLN A 120 -31.15 37.87 28.65
CA GLN A 120 -31.47 36.61 29.35
C GLN A 120 -32.45 35.73 28.52
N SER A 121 -32.44 34.41 28.74
CA SER A 121 -33.46 33.47 28.20
C SER A 121 -34.79 33.55 28.95
N PRO A 122 -35.88 32.98 28.39
CA PRO A 122 -36.83 32.22 29.20
C PRO A 122 -37.29 30.86 28.61
N HIS A 123 -37.67 29.97 29.53
CA HIS A 123 -38.45 28.74 29.37
C HIS A 123 -39.94 29.02 29.78
N GLU A 124 -40.98 28.19 29.69
CA GLU A 124 -41.25 26.78 29.29
C GLU A 124 -42.78 26.67 28.96
N ALA A 125 -43.54 25.57 28.82
CA ALA A 125 -43.38 24.11 28.90
C ALA A 125 -44.58 23.40 28.20
N GLY A 126 -44.43 22.08 27.92
CA GLY A 126 -45.52 21.18 27.45
C GLY A 126 -45.71 21.17 25.92
N GLY A 127 -46.14 20.09 25.26
CA GLY A 127 -46.72 18.81 25.70
C GLY A 127 -47.75 18.38 24.62
N ALA A 128 -48.01 17.11 24.30
CA ALA A 128 -47.56 15.85 24.89
C ALA A 128 -47.55 14.69 23.85
N ASP A 129 -46.96 13.55 24.26
CA ASP A 129 -47.49 12.18 24.13
C ASP A 129 -47.87 11.58 22.76
N THR A 130 -47.07 10.61 22.27
CA THR A 130 -47.47 9.18 22.11
C THR A 130 -46.33 8.32 21.50
N GLY A 131 -46.13 7.11 22.05
CA GLY A 131 -45.40 5.99 21.40
C GLY A 131 -46.40 4.89 20.97
N PRO A 132 -46.01 3.60 20.87
CA PRO A 132 -44.70 2.94 21.01
C PRO A 132 -44.37 2.12 19.70
N ASP A 133 -43.61 1.01 19.60
CA ASP A 133 -42.86 0.16 20.54
C ASP A 133 -41.78 -0.69 19.82
N GLY A 134 -40.77 -1.16 20.57
CA GLY A 134 -39.98 -2.38 20.31
C GLY A 134 -39.02 -2.46 19.10
N ALA A 135 -38.07 -3.41 19.03
CA ALA A 135 -37.54 -4.38 20.00
C ALA A 135 -36.31 -5.08 19.35
N THR A 136 -35.24 -5.55 20.01
CA THR A 136 -34.74 -5.48 21.40
C THR A 136 -33.24 -5.82 21.41
N ASP A 137 -32.51 -5.52 22.48
CA ASP A 137 -31.10 -5.91 22.71
C ASP A 137 -30.92 -6.62 24.09
N ALA A 138 -29.70 -7.13 24.34
CA ALA A 138 -29.09 -7.64 25.57
C ALA A 138 -29.18 -9.16 25.79
N GLY A 139 -28.02 -9.82 25.93
CA GLY A 139 -27.99 -11.28 26.08
C GLY A 139 -26.66 -12.01 26.30
N SER A 140 -25.62 -11.45 26.95
CA SER A 140 -24.60 -12.27 27.66
C SER A 140 -23.76 -11.47 28.64
N ALA A 141 -23.32 -12.13 29.72
CA ALA A 141 -22.60 -11.54 30.84
C ALA A 141 -21.23 -12.19 31.07
N VAL A 142 -20.38 -11.52 31.86
CA VAL A 142 -19.01 -11.92 32.18
C VAL A 142 -18.95 -13.22 32.99
N MET A 143 -18.01 -14.10 32.63
CA MET A 143 -17.38 -15.04 33.56
C MET A 143 -15.85 -15.03 33.36
N THR A 144 -15.11 -15.01 34.46
CA THR A 144 -13.64 -14.89 34.50
C THR A 144 -13.00 -16.20 34.91
N ALA A 145 -11.86 -16.59 34.30
CA ALA A 145 -10.67 -17.10 35.03
C ALA A 145 -9.50 -17.50 34.09
N SER A 146 -8.29 -17.51 34.68
CA SER A 146 -7.13 -18.35 34.33
C SER A 146 -6.43 -18.14 32.99
N ALA A 147 -5.41 -17.28 33.01
CA ALA A 147 -4.19 -17.52 32.25
C ALA A 147 -3.29 -18.56 32.98
N PRO A 148 -2.32 -19.16 32.28
CA PRO A 148 -1.00 -19.42 32.84
C PRO A 148 0.06 -18.55 32.14
N ALA A 149 1.12 -18.21 32.87
CA ALA A 149 2.27 -17.48 32.37
C ALA A 149 3.58 -18.25 32.64
N ALA A 150 4.69 -17.70 32.16
CA ALA A 150 6.09 -18.13 32.37
C ALA A 150 6.58 -19.36 31.58
N ALA A 151 7.27 -19.07 30.48
CA ALA A 151 8.60 -19.62 30.18
C ALA A 151 9.37 -18.66 29.25
N GLU A 152 9.99 -17.61 29.80
CA GLU A 152 10.95 -16.77 29.06
C GLU A 152 12.35 -17.38 29.09
N ALA A 153 13.10 -17.26 27.99
CA ALA A 153 14.57 -17.33 27.96
C ALA A 153 15.10 -16.75 26.63
N GLY A 154 15.43 -15.45 26.58
CA GLY A 154 15.92 -14.81 25.34
C GLY A 154 16.27 -13.32 25.50
N ALA A 155 17.48 -13.07 26.04
CA ALA A 155 18.25 -11.81 26.18
C ALA A 155 17.63 -10.43 25.78
N PRO A 156 17.79 -9.38 26.62
CA PRO A 156 17.33 -8.02 26.29
C PRO A 156 18.26 -7.20 25.37
N GLU A 157 19.45 -7.72 25.01
CA GLU A 157 20.53 -6.92 24.40
C GLU A 157 20.23 -6.46 22.95
N ASP A 158 19.49 -7.25 22.17
CA ASP A 158 19.13 -6.92 20.78
C ASP A 158 18.25 -5.66 20.64
N ALA A 159 17.55 -5.24 21.71
CA ALA A 159 16.65 -4.10 21.66
C ALA A 159 17.40 -2.76 21.69
N GLU A 160 18.52 -2.70 22.42
CA GLU A 160 19.33 -1.49 22.57
C GLU A 160 20.23 -1.29 21.34
N GLN A 161 20.85 -2.37 20.84
CA GLN A 161 21.65 -2.34 19.61
C GLN A 161 20.82 -1.93 18.37
N ARG A 162 19.57 -2.40 18.23
CA ARG A 162 18.65 -1.92 17.18
C ARG A 162 18.31 -0.44 17.30
N ARG A 163 18.35 0.13 18.51
CA ARG A 163 18.11 1.56 18.72
C ARG A 163 19.34 2.39 18.38
N THR A 164 20.53 1.96 18.80
CA THR A 164 21.80 2.61 18.44
C THR A 164 22.03 2.62 16.93
N ALA A 165 21.78 1.50 16.25
CA ALA A 165 21.88 1.43 14.78
C ALA A 165 20.88 2.36 14.07
N ALA A 166 19.67 2.53 14.61
CA ALA A 166 18.68 3.46 14.06
C ALA A 166 19.11 4.93 14.24
N GLU A 167 19.72 5.29 15.37
CA GLU A 167 20.26 6.64 15.61
C GLU A 167 21.53 6.92 14.78
N GLU A 168 22.39 5.92 14.52
CA GLU A 168 23.56 6.06 13.66
C GLU A 168 23.19 6.25 12.18
N VAL A 169 22.16 5.55 11.68
CA VAL A 169 21.58 5.77 10.36
C VAL A 169 20.86 7.14 10.27
N ALA A 170 20.24 7.61 11.35
CA ALA A 170 19.66 8.95 11.39
C ALA A 170 20.73 10.07 11.39
N ALA A 171 21.84 9.88 12.13
CA ALA A 171 22.94 10.84 12.20
C ALA A 171 23.70 10.94 10.86
N THR A 172 23.94 9.82 10.19
CA THR A 172 24.60 9.80 8.87
C THR A 172 23.74 10.43 7.76
N LEU A 173 22.41 10.47 7.91
CA LEU A 173 21.53 11.26 7.02
C LEU A 173 21.60 12.78 7.25
N ALA A 174 22.06 13.24 8.42
CA ALA A 174 22.13 14.67 8.74
C ALA A 174 23.38 15.37 8.15
N GLU A 175 24.55 14.72 8.21
CA GLU A 175 25.83 15.25 7.70
C GLU A 175 25.89 15.40 6.17
N ALA A 176 24.96 14.80 5.43
CA ALA A 176 24.90 14.92 3.96
C ALA A 176 24.20 16.21 3.47
N GLY A 177 23.57 16.99 4.37
CA GLY A 177 22.82 18.21 4.04
C GLY A 177 23.64 19.49 4.19
N GLY A 178 24.38 19.89 3.15
CA GLY A 178 25.18 21.12 3.15
C GLY A 178 24.38 22.42 3.27
N ASP A 179 24.97 23.42 3.94
CA ASP A 179 24.40 24.76 4.22
C ASP A 179 23.95 25.54 2.98
N PRO A 180 22.79 26.22 3.07
CA PRO A 180 22.63 27.55 2.50
C PRO A 180 22.30 28.59 3.58
N THR A 181 23.19 29.57 3.69
CA THR A 181 23.19 30.61 4.74
C THR A 181 21.94 31.51 4.75
N ASP A 182 21.57 31.98 5.95
CA ASP A 182 20.47 32.89 6.33
C ASP A 182 20.01 33.95 5.30
N ALA A 183 18.69 33.97 5.04
CA ALA A 183 17.97 35.07 4.39
C ALA A 183 16.49 35.18 4.88
N ALA A 184 16.32 35.61 6.12
CA ALA A 184 15.12 36.16 6.78
C ALA A 184 13.74 36.29 6.02
N LEU A 185 12.70 35.77 6.70
CA LEU A 185 11.32 36.30 6.83
C LEU A 185 10.44 36.59 5.58
N GLU A 186 9.40 35.79 5.37
CA GLU A 186 7.97 36.14 5.62
C GLU A 186 7.03 34.93 5.29
N PRO A 187 5.76 34.90 5.75
CA PRO A 187 4.89 33.71 5.65
C PRO A 187 3.86 33.72 4.50
N THR A 188 3.11 32.61 4.42
CA THR A 188 1.85 32.33 3.67
C THR A 188 1.91 31.62 2.30
N SER A 189 0.81 30.92 1.98
CA SER A 189 0.32 30.56 0.63
C SER A 189 1.03 29.48 -0.22
N SER A 190 2.03 28.75 0.27
CA SER A 190 2.85 27.83 -0.56
C SER A 190 2.58 26.31 -0.44
N ALA A 191 1.39 25.87 0.01
CA ALA A 191 1.11 24.43 0.21
C ALA A 191 0.81 23.67 -1.09
N SER A 192 -0.13 24.15 -1.91
CA SER A 192 -0.60 23.47 -3.13
C SER A 192 0.44 23.46 -4.26
N GLU A 193 1.29 24.48 -4.32
CA GLU A 193 2.36 24.59 -5.34
C GLU A 193 3.50 23.60 -5.08
N ARG A 194 3.85 23.35 -3.82
CA ARG A 194 4.89 22.37 -3.44
C ARG A 194 4.51 20.95 -3.85
N ASP A 195 3.27 20.56 -3.59
CA ASP A 195 2.76 19.23 -3.97
C ASP A 195 2.72 19.08 -5.51
N SER A 196 2.26 20.13 -6.20
CA SER A 196 2.25 20.20 -7.67
C SER A 196 3.64 20.08 -8.31
N ASN A 197 4.69 20.61 -7.68
CA ASN A 197 6.07 20.42 -8.14
C ASN A 197 6.62 19.03 -7.78
N SER A 198 6.33 18.51 -6.58
CA SER A 198 6.74 17.16 -6.15
C SER A 198 6.31 16.08 -7.15
N VAL A 199 5.07 16.16 -7.64
CA VAL A 199 4.53 15.22 -8.65
C VAL A 199 5.23 15.38 -10.01
N ARG A 200 5.57 16.59 -10.43
CA ARG A 200 6.31 16.84 -11.68
C ARG A 200 7.74 16.34 -11.61
N ASP A 201 8.44 16.58 -10.51
CA ASP A 201 9.81 16.10 -10.29
C ASP A 201 9.85 14.57 -10.23
N SER A 202 8.84 13.93 -9.62
CA SER A 202 8.66 12.48 -9.66
C SER A 202 8.45 11.95 -11.08
N LEU A 203 7.70 12.67 -11.93
CA LEU A 203 7.49 12.31 -13.32
C LEU A 203 8.79 12.43 -14.14
N ALA A 204 9.46 13.58 -14.09
CA ALA A 204 10.72 13.79 -14.81
C ALA A 204 11.82 12.81 -14.41
N ARG A 205 11.90 12.43 -13.11
CA ARG A 205 12.81 11.37 -12.63
C ARG A 205 12.47 9.99 -13.19
N HIS A 206 11.19 9.68 -13.38
CA HIS A 206 10.78 8.43 -14.02
C HIS A 206 11.09 8.42 -15.51
N ASP A 207 10.78 9.50 -16.22
CA ASP A 207 11.01 9.61 -17.67
C ASP A 207 12.51 9.45 -17.99
N ASN A 208 13.40 10.09 -17.21
CA ASN A 208 14.86 9.87 -17.30
C ASN A 208 15.28 8.40 -17.09
N VAL A 209 14.62 7.66 -16.20
CA VAL A 209 14.91 6.24 -15.94
C VAL A 209 14.38 5.34 -17.06
N LEU A 210 13.25 5.69 -17.68
CA LEU A 210 12.74 5.02 -18.88
C LEU A 210 13.66 5.25 -20.09
N ASP A 211 14.18 6.47 -20.27
CA ASP A 211 15.19 6.78 -21.29
C ASP A 211 16.49 6.00 -21.06
N SER A 212 17.00 5.91 -19.82
CA SER A 212 18.12 5.03 -19.48
C SER A 212 17.82 3.57 -19.87
N ALA A 213 16.67 3.03 -19.46
CA ALA A 213 16.25 1.67 -19.80
C ALA A 213 16.09 1.44 -21.32
N ALA A 214 15.72 2.47 -22.09
CA ALA A 214 15.63 2.40 -23.55
C ALA A 214 17.01 2.30 -24.23
N THR A 215 18.08 2.78 -23.58
CA THR A 215 19.46 2.65 -24.09
C THR A 215 20.14 1.31 -23.76
N VAL A 216 19.63 0.56 -22.76
CA VAL A 216 20.20 -0.72 -22.35
C VAL A 216 19.65 -1.87 -23.19
N GLY A 217 20.52 -2.58 -23.93
CA GLY A 217 20.11 -3.69 -24.78
C GLY A 217 19.55 -4.88 -24.00
N THR A 218 20.28 -5.31 -22.96
CA THR A 218 19.98 -6.49 -22.14
C THR A 218 20.33 -6.22 -20.68
N VAL A 219 19.45 -6.65 -19.77
CA VAL A 219 19.64 -6.66 -18.32
C VAL A 219 19.52 -8.10 -17.82
N HIS A 220 20.45 -8.53 -16.96
CA HIS A 220 20.26 -9.69 -16.09
C HIS A 220 19.62 -9.23 -14.79
N LEU A 221 18.56 -9.92 -14.40
CA LEU A 221 17.89 -9.75 -13.12
C LEU A 221 18.16 -11.03 -12.31
N VAL A 222 18.79 -10.91 -11.14
CA VAL A 222 19.05 -12.03 -10.22
C VAL A 222 18.26 -11.81 -8.94
N CYS A 223 17.28 -12.66 -8.68
CA CYS A 223 16.38 -12.57 -7.54
C CYS A 223 15.85 -13.93 -7.07
N HIS A 224 15.25 -13.96 -5.89
CA HIS A 224 14.47 -15.12 -5.42
C HIS A 224 13.24 -15.33 -6.32
N ARG A 225 12.81 -16.59 -6.46
CA ARG A 225 11.63 -17.00 -7.24
C ARG A 225 10.40 -16.13 -6.95
N ASP A 226 10.01 -16.00 -5.68
CA ASP A 226 8.82 -15.24 -5.29
C ASP A 226 8.87 -13.77 -5.75
N LEU A 227 10.06 -13.16 -5.79
CA LEU A 227 10.23 -11.80 -6.28
C LEU A 227 10.09 -11.70 -7.80
N TRP A 228 10.53 -12.72 -8.53
CA TRP A 228 10.27 -12.82 -9.96
C TRP A 228 8.78 -13.05 -10.25
N ASP A 229 8.13 -13.98 -9.54
CA ASP A 229 6.72 -14.29 -9.74
C ASP A 229 5.83 -13.06 -9.42
N PHE A 230 6.17 -12.29 -8.37
CA PHE A 230 5.58 -10.97 -8.07
C PHE A 230 5.77 -9.93 -9.20
N VAL A 231 7.00 -9.81 -9.73
CA VAL A 231 7.28 -8.92 -10.86
C VAL A 231 6.52 -9.35 -12.12
N GLN A 232 6.39 -10.66 -12.35
CA GLN A 232 5.68 -11.22 -13.49
C GLN A 232 4.16 -11.00 -13.37
N GLU A 233 3.56 -11.19 -12.19
CA GLU A 233 2.14 -10.91 -11.93
C GLU A 233 1.79 -9.47 -12.31
N HIS A 234 2.54 -8.49 -11.78
CA HIS A 234 2.27 -7.08 -12.03
C HIS A 234 2.69 -6.58 -13.43
N ALA A 235 3.69 -7.19 -14.08
CA ALA A 235 4.18 -6.74 -15.38
C ALA A 235 3.47 -7.38 -16.59
N THR A 236 2.76 -8.50 -16.43
CA THR A 236 2.18 -9.26 -17.55
C THR A 236 1.17 -8.46 -18.38
N ASP A 237 0.40 -7.56 -17.76
CA ASP A 237 -0.57 -6.70 -18.47
C ASP A 237 0.06 -5.48 -19.17
N ILE A 238 1.34 -5.18 -18.95
CA ILE A 238 1.99 -3.99 -19.51
C ILE A 238 2.45 -4.26 -20.95
N SER A 239 1.94 -3.46 -21.91
CA SER A 239 2.19 -3.61 -23.36
C SER A 239 3.67 -3.58 -23.79
N HIS A 240 4.58 -3.16 -22.92
CA HIS A 240 6.02 -3.15 -23.17
C HIS A 240 6.73 -4.40 -22.66
N PHE A 241 6.21 -5.04 -21.60
CA PHE A 241 6.78 -6.24 -21.03
C PHE A 241 6.73 -7.43 -21.99
N ARG A 242 7.72 -8.31 -21.88
CA ARG A 242 7.69 -9.66 -22.44
C ARG A 242 8.37 -10.58 -21.43
N ALA A 243 7.61 -11.57 -20.94
CA ALA A 243 8.19 -12.63 -20.13
C ALA A 243 9.27 -13.38 -20.95
N PRO A 244 10.48 -13.59 -20.39
CA PRO A 244 11.49 -14.41 -21.05
C PRO A 244 11.05 -15.88 -21.10
N ALA A 245 11.48 -16.59 -22.14
CA ALA A 245 10.98 -17.93 -22.46
C ALA A 245 11.33 -19.01 -21.42
N SER A 246 12.40 -18.80 -20.64
CA SER A 246 12.75 -19.59 -19.45
C SER A 246 13.67 -18.73 -18.57
N PRO A 247 13.36 -18.50 -17.28
CA PRO A 247 14.37 -18.05 -16.33
C PRO A 247 15.38 -19.18 -16.10
N CYS A 248 16.65 -18.84 -15.85
CA CYS A 248 17.66 -19.83 -15.49
C CYS A 248 17.68 -20.01 -13.98
N GLU A 249 17.40 -21.20 -13.48
CA GLU A 249 17.57 -21.54 -12.06
C GLU A 249 19.07 -21.55 -11.72
N GLU A 250 19.51 -20.64 -10.85
CA GLU A 250 20.92 -20.45 -10.47
C GLU A 250 21.27 -21.20 -9.16
N GLY A 251 20.25 -21.83 -8.54
CA GLY A 251 20.34 -22.60 -7.29
C GLY A 251 19.67 -21.88 -6.10
N GLN A 252 19.34 -22.62 -5.03
CA GLN A 252 18.71 -22.05 -3.81
C GLN A 252 17.47 -21.18 -4.09
N ASP A 253 16.63 -21.62 -5.04
CA ASP A 253 15.43 -20.91 -5.54
C ASP A 253 15.69 -19.48 -6.07
N ARG A 254 16.94 -19.20 -6.45
CA ARG A 254 17.33 -18.01 -7.21
C ARG A 254 17.13 -18.22 -8.70
N LEU A 255 16.61 -17.19 -9.36
CA LEU A 255 16.41 -17.12 -10.80
C LEU A 255 17.29 -16.02 -11.39
N ARG A 256 18.05 -16.37 -12.43
CA ARG A 256 18.69 -15.43 -13.35
C ARG A 256 17.82 -15.25 -14.57
N ILE A 257 17.20 -14.09 -14.65
CA ILE A 257 16.25 -13.71 -15.69
C ILE A 257 16.93 -12.76 -16.69
N VAL A 258 16.71 -12.98 -17.99
CA VAL A 258 17.25 -12.13 -19.06
C VAL A 258 16.14 -11.22 -19.60
N LEU A 259 16.24 -9.92 -19.37
CA LEU A 259 15.28 -8.92 -19.81
C LEU A 259 15.87 -8.04 -20.91
N SER A 260 15.09 -7.76 -21.96
CA SER A 260 15.42 -6.69 -22.91
C SER A 260 15.10 -5.31 -22.32
N GLY A 261 15.75 -4.23 -22.77
CA GLY A 261 15.43 -2.87 -22.33
C GLY A 261 13.93 -2.51 -22.43
N ARG A 262 13.24 -3.01 -23.47
CA ARG A 262 11.77 -2.88 -23.59
C ARG A 262 11.01 -3.61 -22.47
N SER A 263 11.48 -4.78 -22.05
CA SER A 263 10.89 -5.52 -20.93
C SER A 263 11.16 -4.82 -19.60
N VAL A 264 12.35 -4.22 -19.43
CA VAL A 264 12.74 -3.40 -18.27
C VAL A 264 11.85 -2.16 -18.16
N ILE A 265 11.59 -1.45 -19.27
CA ILE A 265 10.57 -0.39 -19.35
C ILE A 265 9.20 -0.90 -18.87
N GLY A 266 8.79 -2.10 -19.29
CA GLY A 266 7.56 -2.74 -18.82
C GLY A 266 7.50 -2.93 -17.29
N VAL A 267 8.59 -3.43 -16.68
CA VAL A 267 8.70 -3.60 -15.22
C VAL A 267 8.72 -2.26 -14.49
N LEU A 268 9.45 -1.26 -14.98
CA LEU A 268 9.51 0.09 -14.39
C LEU A 268 8.13 0.78 -14.37
N ILE A 269 7.36 0.63 -15.45
CA ILE A 269 5.98 1.13 -15.52
C ILE A 269 5.09 0.33 -14.56
N ALA A 270 5.15 -1.01 -14.57
CA ALA A 270 4.37 -1.87 -13.69
C ALA A 270 4.55 -1.51 -12.21
N MET A 271 5.80 -1.48 -11.73
CA MET A 271 6.10 -1.21 -10.32
C MET A 271 5.68 0.21 -9.91
N ARG A 272 5.82 1.21 -10.78
CA ARG A 272 5.38 2.58 -10.47
C ARG A 272 3.86 2.73 -10.53
N GLU A 273 3.17 2.01 -11.41
CA GLU A 273 1.71 1.93 -11.39
C GLU A 273 1.20 1.24 -10.12
N THR A 274 1.75 0.09 -9.71
CA THR A 274 1.37 -0.58 -8.46
C THR A 274 1.65 0.32 -7.25
N GLN A 275 2.80 1.01 -7.21
CA GLN A 275 3.11 1.95 -6.14
C GLN A 275 2.14 3.14 -6.09
N THR A 276 1.79 3.74 -7.23
CA THR A 276 0.86 4.90 -7.28
C THR A 276 -0.61 4.52 -7.09
N LYS A 277 -1.01 3.29 -7.45
CA LYS A 277 -2.32 2.72 -7.11
C LYS A 277 -2.41 2.49 -5.60
N ASN A 278 -1.50 1.73 -5.01
CA ASN A 278 -1.63 1.31 -3.62
C ASN A 278 -1.43 2.47 -2.62
N ALA A 279 -0.57 3.45 -2.94
CA ALA A 279 -0.43 4.69 -2.17
C ALA A 279 -1.74 5.51 -2.05
N LYS A 280 -2.72 5.28 -2.94
CA LYS A 280 -4.00 5.99 -2.97
C LYS A 280 -5.09 5.31 -2.14
N TYR A 281 -4.96 4.01 -1.87
CA TYR A 281 -5.94 3.22 -1.13
C TYR A 281 -5.47 2.83 0.28
N GLY A 282 -4.16 2.78 0.53
CA GLY A 282 -3.60 2.49 1.86
C GLY A 282 -3.86 1.06 2.35
N GLU A 283 -4.26 0.17 1.45
CA GLU A 283 -4.83 -1.15 1.75
C GLU A 283 -3.76 -2.27 1.73
N ASP A 284 -2.65 -2.07 1.01
CA ASP A 284 -1.50 -2.99 0.91
C ASP A 284 -0.14 -2.27 1.06
N ASP A 285 0.31 -2.08 2.30
CA ASP A 285 1.63 -1.50 2.61
C ASP A 285 2.79 -2.38 2.10
N GLY A 286 2.67 -3.70 2.24
CA GLY A 286 3.69 -4.65 1.77
C GLY A 286 3.90 -4.60 0.25
N THR A 287 2.80 -4.62 -0.53
CA THR A 287 2.85 -4.52 -2.00
C THR A 287 3.39 -3.16 -2.44
N TRP A 288 2.99 -2.07 -1.78
CA TRP A 288 3.53 -0.73 -2.03
C TRP A 288 5.05 -0.66 -1.76
N ALA A 289 5.50 -1.19 -0.62
CA ALA A 289 6.89 -1.19 -0.21
C ALA A 289 7.75 -2.05 -1.15
N LEU A 290 7.26 -3.23 -1.55
CA LEU A 290 7.97 -4.15 -2.44
C LEU A 290 8.09 -3.58 -3.86
N SER A 291 7.00 -3.09 -4.46
CA SER A 291 7.09 -2.38 -5.75
C SER A 291 8.00 -1.15 -5.66
N GLY A 292 7.95 -0.41 -4.55
CA GLY A 292 8.83 0.73 -4.29
C GLY A 292 10.30 0.34 -4.11
N ALA A 293 10.61 -0.84 -3.59
CA ALA A 293 11.97 -1.37 -3.49
C ALA A 293 12.50 -1.82 -4.86
N VAL A 294 11.72 -2.63 -5.59
CA VAL A 294 12.06 -3.08 -6.95
C VAL A 294 12.29 -1.89 -7.87
N TYR A 295 11.37 -0.93 -7.90
CA TYR A 295 11.50 0.28 -8.71
C TYR A 295 12.77 1.08 -8.38
N ARG A 296 13.04 1.34 -7.09
CA ARG A 296 14.19 2.16 -6.67
C ARG A 296 15.54 1.50 -6.99
N ARG A 297 15.68 0.18 -6.78
CA ARG A 297 16.94 -0.52 -7.08
C ARG A 297 17.18 -0.60 -8.58
N LEU A 298 16.17 -0.97 -9.37
CA LEU A 298 16.27 -1.00 -10.84
C LEU A 298 16.62 0.40 -11.39
N ALA A 299 15.98 1.46 -10.88
CA ALA A 299 16.25 2.84 -11.26
C ALA A 299 17.64 3.34 -10.81
N HIS A 300 18.14 2.89 -9.65
CA HIS A 300 19.48 3.21 -9.18
C HIS A 300 20.53 2.55 -10.07
N ASP A 301 20.42 1.24 -10.29
CA ASP A 301 21.42 0.46 -11.02
C ASP A 301 21.47 0.85 -12.52
N LEU A 302 20.34 1.26 -13.11
CA LEU A 302 20.26 1.88 -14.43
C LEU A 302 20.90 3.29 -14.53
N ALA A 303 21.04 3.99 -13.40
CA ALA A 303 21.61 5.34 -13.34
C ALA A 303 23.08 5.36 -12.90
N THR A 304 23.52 4.38 -12.09
CA THR A 304 24.91 4.24 -11.63
C THR A 304 25.78 3.42 -12.58
N THR A 305 25.20 2.49 -13.35
CA THR A 305 25.97 1.66 -14.29
C THR A 305 26.38 2.48 -15.51
N SER A 306 27.59 3.04 -15.42
CA SER A 306 28.25 3.79 -16.48
C SER A 306 28.62 2.89 -17.68
N ARG A 307 27.66 2.74 -18.60
CA ARG A 307 27.76 2.20 -19.98
C ARG A 307 29.13 1.65 -20.39
N SER A 308 29.49 0.46 -19.88
CA SER A 308 30.58 -0.35 -20.42
C SER A 308 30.02 -1.18 -21.57
N ASP A 309 30.62 -1.06 -22.76
CA ASP A 309 30.04 -1.58 -24.01
C ASP A 309 30.22 -3.10 -24.20
N THR A 310 30.62 -3.81 -23.14
CA THR A 310 31.11 -5.19 -23.17
C THR A 310 30.41 -6.15 -22.21
N GLU A 311 29.64 -5.68 -21.23
CA GLU A 311 28.99 -6.54 -20.24
C GLU A 311 27.53 -6.11 -19.97
N PRO A 312 26.54 -7.02 -20.05
CA PRO A 312 25.15 -6.68 -19.76
C PRO A 312 24.94 -6.34 -18.28
N LEU A 313 24.24 -5.24 -18.01
CA LEU A 313 23.86 -4.78 -16.67
C LEU A 313 23.24 -5.94 -15.87
N THR A 314 23.84 -6.29 -14.74
CA THR A 314 23.34 -7.30 -13.82
C THR A 314 22.83 -6.62 -12.55
N VAL A 315 21.51 -6.69 -12.32
CA VAL A 315 20.84 -6.22 -11.12
C VAL A 315 20.61 -7.41 -10.19
N VAL A 316 21.23 -7.38 -9.01
CA VAL A 316 21.04 -8.35 -7.93
C VAL A 316 20.08 -7.77 -6.90
N PHE A 317 19.06 -8.53 -6.51
CA PHE A 317 18.07 -8.14 -5.49
C PHE A 317 18.27 -8.81 -4.12
N ASP A 318 19.29 -9.64 -3.99
CA ASP A 318 19.63 -10.37 -2.77
C ASP A 318 21.05 -9.99 -2.32
N ASP A 319 21.14 -8.84 -1.63
CA ASP A 319 22.37 -8.34 -0.98
C ASP A 319 22.72 -9.16 0.29
N GLY A 320 22.01 -10.27 0.56
CA GLY A 320 22.09 -11.05 1.81
C GLY A 320 23.29 -12.01 1.90
N ILE A 321 23.95 -12.32 0.79
CA ILE A 321 25.23 -13.04 0.79
C ILE A 321 26.30 -12.22 0.07
N ASN A 322 27.33 -11.82 0.81
CA ASN A 322 28.61 -11.50 0.19
C ASN A 322 29.16 -12.81 -0.41
N GLU A 323 29.43 -12.83 -1.71
CA GLU A 323 30.19 -13.94 -2.30
C GLU A 323 31.55 -14.02 -1.60
N GLY A 324 31.83 -15.18 -1.01
CA GLY A 324 32.96 -15.37 -0.11
C GLY A 324 34.30 -15.42 -0.84
N THR A 325 34.82 -14.25 -1.19
CA THR A 325 36.22 -13.93 -1.56
C THR A 325 36.95 -15.06 -2.29
N GLU A 326 37.03 -14.97 -3.62
CA GLU A 326 37.94 -15.83 -4.39
C GLU A 326 39.38 -15.74 -3.84
N LEU A 327 39.88 -16.86 -3.30
CA LEU A 327 41.28 -17.06 -2.99
C LEU A 327 41.84 -18.13 -3.94
N PRO A 328 42.59 -17.74 -4.98
CA PRO A 328 43.30 -18.71 -5.82
C PRO A 328 44.45 -19.36 -5.03
N SER A 329 44.74 -20.63 -5.33
CA SER A 329 45.88 -21.41 -4.82
C SER A 329 46.25 -22.51 -5.79
#